data_AF-A0A817MN48-F1
#
_entry.id   AF-A0A817MN48-F1
#
_cell.length_a   1.000
_cell.length_b   1.000
_cell.length_c   1.000
_cell.angle_alpha   90.00
_cell.angle_beta   90.00
_cell.angle_gamma   90.00
#
_symmetry.space_group_name_H-M   'P 1'
#
loop_
_entity.id
_entity.type
_entity.pdbx_description
1 polymer ?
#
loop_
_entity_poly.entity_id
_entity_poly.type
_entity_poly.pdbx_seq_one_letter_code
_entity_poly.pdbx_strand_id
1 'polypeptide(L)'
;MRNVKNTEQLIPVFANQLQFVRIFRQVLQEKHLEVQERKLIILIATDGIPTNNSGQQDIKTFEHALRHERNPINRIPVVIIACTDDTEFIG
;
A
#
# COMPACT_ATOMS: atom_id res chain seq x y z
N MET A 1 -16.06 -9.88 -5.55
CA MET A 1 -14.62 -9.90 -5.90
C MET A 1 -14.48 -10.18 -7.39
N ARG A 2 -13.83 -9.29 -8.15
CA ARG A 2 -13.47 -9.55 -9.56
C ARG A 2 -12.04 -10.08 -9.57
N ASN A 3 -11.86 -11.34 -9.95
CA ASN A 3 -10.53 -11.91 -10.12
C ASN A 3 -9.87 -11.28 -11.34
N VAL A 4 -8.62 -10.83 -11.20
CA VAL A 4 -7.81 -10.30 -12.31
C VAL A 4 -7.43 -11.46 -13.22
N LYS A 5 -7.72 -11.33 -14.52
CA LYS A 5 -7.47 -12.38 -15.53
C LYS A 5 -6.29 -12.04 -16.47
N ASN A 6 -5.97 -10.76 -16.64
CA ASN A 6 -4.79 -10.32 -17.40
C ASN A 6 -4.23 -8.99 -16.83
N THR A 7 -2.99 -8.65 -17.17
CA THR A 7 -2.31 -7.43 -16.70
C THR A 7 -2.88 -6.15 -17.31
N GLU A 8 -3.48 -6.23 -18.49
CA GLU A 8 -4.14 -5.09 -19.16
C GLU A 8 -5.31 -4.53 -18.34
N GLN A 9 -6.00 -5.38 -17.57
CA GLN A 9 -7.05 -4.96 -16.63
C GLN A 9 -6.55 -4.06 -15.51
N LEU A 10 -5.24 -4.05 -15.27
CA LEU A 10 -4.61 -3.24 -14.24
C LEU A 10 -4.03 -1.94 -14.80
N ILE A 11 -3.84 -1.82 -16.13
CA ILE A 11 -3.30 -0.62 -16.77
C ILE A 11 -4.10 0.65 -16.40
N PRO A 12 -5.44 0.68 -16.45
CA PRO A 12 -6.20 1.88 -16.07
C PRO A 12 -6.14 2.18 -14.57
N VAL A 13 -5.90 1.15 -13.75
CA VAL A 13 -5.78 1.27 -12.30
C VAL A 13 -4.43 1.88 -11.92
N PHE A 14 -3.37 1.50 -12.65
CA PHE A 14 -2.00 2.01 -12.46
C PHE A 14 -1.69 3.29 -13.26
N ALA A 15 -2.51 3.67 -14.24
CA ALA A 15 -2.37 4.92 -14.97
C ALA A 15 -2.67 6.17 -14.11
N ASN A 16 -3.32 5.99 -12.96
CA ASN A 16 -3.54 7.05 -11.99
C ASN A 16 -2.40 7.10 -10.96
N GLN A 17 -1.95 8.31 -10.64
CA GLN A 17 -1.00 8.59 -9.56
C GLN A 17 -1.36 7.78 -8.31
N LEU A 18 -0.38 7.04 -7.80
CA LEU A 18 -0.60 6.11 -6.70
C LEU A 18 -0.87 6.89 -5.41
N GLN A 19 -2.16 6.97 -5.04
CA GLN A 19 -2.63 7.50 -3.78
C GLN A 19 -2.49 6.44 -2.68
N PHE A 20 -1.25 6.02 -2.40
CA PHE A 20 -0.92 4.92 -1.49
C PHE A 20 -1.60 5.05 -0.13
N VAL A 21 -1.56 6.25 0.45
CA VAL A 21 -2.16 6.51 1.77
C VAL A 21 -3.66 6.25 1.75
N ARG A 22 -4.36 6.69 0.70
CA ARG A 22 -5.81 6.52 0.57
C ARG A 22 -6.16 5.04 0.49
N ILE A 23 -5.48 4.30 -0.39
CA ILE A 23 -5.71 2.87 -0.60
C ILE A 23 -5.37 2.10 0.67
N PHE A 24 -4.24 2.42 1.32
CA PHE A 24 -3.83 1.79 2.56
C PHE A 24 -4.87 1.97 3.67
N ARG A 25 -5.36 3.19 3.88
CA ARG A 25 -6.43 3.49 4.86
C ARG A 25 -7.71 2.73 4.56
N GLN A 26 -8.09 2.67 3.28
CA GLN A 26 -9.27 1.93 2.86
C GLN A 26 -9.13 0.44 3.18
N VAL A 27 -7.99 -0.19 2.88
CA VAL A 27 -7.72 -1.59 3.22
C VAL A 27 -7.80 -1.82 4.73
N LEU A 28 -7.22 -0.93 5.54
CA LEU A 28 -7.29 -1.04 6.99
C LEU A 28 -8.74 -0.96 7.50
N GLN A 29 -9.55 -0.05 6.96
CA GLN A 29 -10.96 0.10 7.34
C GLN A 29 -11.79 -1.11 6.94
N GLU A 30 -11.65 -1.58 5.69
CA GLU A 30 -12.39 -2.73 5.18
C GLU A 30 -12.04 -4.02 5.92
N LYS A 31 -10.78 -4.14 6.38
CA LYS A 31 -10.28 -5.34 7.06
C LYS A 31 -10.28 -5.25 8.58
N HIS A 32 -10.67 -4.13 9.15
CA HIS A 32 -10.62 -3.89 10.60
C HIS A 32 -11.35 -4.98 11.41
N LEU A 33 -12.56 -5.37 10.98
CA LEU A 33 -13.34 -6.41 11.67
C LEU A 33 -12.70 -7.81 11.53
N GLU A 34 -12.14 -8.13 10.37
CA GLU A 34 -11.49 -9.43 10.10
C GLU A 34 -10.17 -9.59 10.89
N VAL A 35 -9.46 -8.49 11.17
CA VAL A 35 -8.20 -8.45 11.92
C VAL A 35 -8.38 -8.73 13.42
N GLN A 36 -9.60 -8.61 13.95
CA GLN A 36 -9.85 -8.91 15.36
C GLN A 36 -9.64 -10.40 15.68
N GLU A 37 -9.87 -11.28 14.71
CA GLU A 37 -9.74 -12.73 14.88
C GLU A 37 -8.51 -13.32 14.17
N ARG A 38 -7.89 -12.59 13.24
CA ARG A 38 -6.81 -13.08 12.36
C ARG A 38 -5.69 -12.05 12.17
N LYS A 39 -4.53 -12.51 11.72
CA LYS A 39 -3.42 -11.62 11.30
C LYS A 39 -3.64 -11.15 9.86
N LEU A 40 -3.43 -9.86 9.58
CA LEU A 40 -3.46 -9.29 8.24
C LEU A 40 -2.05 -8.93 7.80
N ILE A 41 -1.59 -9.52 6.70
CA ILE A 41 -0.31 -9.17 6.07
C ILE A 41 -0.61 -8.23 4.91
N ILE A 42 0.04 -7.07 4.89
CA ILE A 42 -0.04 -6.12 3.77
C ILE A 42 1.32 -6.10 3.07
N LEU A 43 1.32 -6.48 1.79
CA LEU A 43 2.47 -6.41 0.90
C LEU A 43 2.29 -5.22 -0.03
N ILE A 44 3.26 -4.31 -0.03
CA ILE A 44 3.24 -3.13 -0.90
C ILE A 44 4.39 -3.27 -1.88
N ALA A 45 4.06 -3.60 -3.13
CA ALA A 45 5.00 -3.64 -4.24
C ALA A 45 4.84 -2.37 -5.08
N THR A 46 5.90 -1.58 -5.20
CA THR A 46 5.88 -0.31 -5.94
C THR A 46 7.22 -0.09 -6.66
N ASP A 47 7.13 0.44 -7.88
CA ASP A 47 8.22 1.01 -8.68
C ASP A 47 8.30 2.55 -8.53
N GLY A 48 7.25 3.16 -7.98
CA GLY A 48 7.09 4.61 -7.85
C GLY A 48 7.17 5.13 -6.42
N ILE A 49 7.25 6.46 -6.31
CA ILE A 49 7.28 7.21 -5.05
C ILE A 49 5.84 7.48 -4.58
N PRO A 50 5.53 7.36 -3.27
CA PRO A 50 4.20 7.69 -2.75
C PRO A 50 3.80 9.13 -3.04
N THR A 51 2.57 9.33 -3.54
CA THR A 51 2.01 10.66 -3.86
C THR A 51 0.72 10.97 -3.10
N ASN A 52 0.45 12.26 -2.90
CA ASN A 52 -0.81 12.77 -2.36
C ASN A 52 -1.90 12.90 -3.44
N ASN A 53 -3.07 13.42 -3.07
CA ASN A 53 -4.20 13.58 -3.99
C ASN A 53 -3.96 14.56 -5.14
N SER A 54 -2.93 15.40 -5.02
CA SER A 54 -2.49 16.35 -6.04
C SER A 54 -1.31 15.82 -6.87
N GLY A 55 -0.89 14.58 -6.65
CA GLY A 55 0.24 13.97 -7.37
C GLY A 55 1.62 14.37 -6.89
N GLN A 56 1.70 15.16 -5.81
CA GLN A 56 2.99 15.54 -5.24
C GLN A 56 3.50 14.43 -4.34
N GLN A 57 4.80 14.22 -4.35
CA GLN A 57 5.47 13.27 -3.46
C GLN A 57 5.11 13.53 -1.99
N ASP A 58 4.66 12.48 -1.30
CA ASP A 58 4.21 12.55 0.09
C ASP A 58 4.61 11.29 0.87
N ILE A 59 5.91 11.14 1.04
CA ILE A 59 6.50 10.04 1.82
C ILE A 59 6.11 10.16 3.30
N LYS A 60 6.05 11.38 3.83
CA LYS A 60 5.83 11.62 5.27
C LYS A 60 4.44 11.15 5.71
N THR A 61 3.41 11.45 4.94
CA THR A 61 2.06 10.99 5.26
C THR A 61 1.95 9.47 5.15
N PHE A 62 2.62 8.89 4.16
CA PHE A 62 2.66 7.43 4.01
C PHE A 62 3.39 6.74 5.17
N GLU A 63 4.54 7.26 5.58
CA GLU A 63 5.25 6.77 6.77
C GLU A 63 4.38 6.89 8.03
N HIS A 64 3.72 8.04 8.21
CA HIS A 64 2.83 8.25 9.34
C HIS A 64 1.72 7.19 9.41
N ALA A 65 1.06 6.93 8.27
CA ALA A 65 0.00 5.94 8.18
C ALA A 65 0.51 4.53 8.51
N LEU A 66 1.67 4.16 7.97
CA LEU A 66 2.32 2.88 8.25
C LEU A 66 2.71 2.73 9.72
N ARG A 67 3.06 3.79 10.44
CA ARG A 67 3.46 3.69 11.84
C ARG A 67 2.28 3.69 12.81
N HIS A 68 1.25 4.49 12.54
CA HIS A 68 0.27 4.85 13.57
C HIS A 68 -1.16 4.39 13.29
N GLU A 69 -1.53 4.13 12.03
CA GLU A 69 -2.95 3.91 11.68
C GLU A 69 -3.36 2.43 11.66
N ARG A 70 -2.39 1.52 11.78
CA ARG A 70 -2.63 0.06 11.83
C ARG A 70 -3.20 -0.31 13.19
N ASN A 71 -4.50 -0.18 13.46
CA ASN A 71 -5.05 -0.58 14.76
C ASN A 71 -5.68 -1.99 14.69
N PRO A 72 -5.24 -2.98 15.51
CA PRO A 72 -4.10 -2.95 16.44
C PRO A 72 -2.74 -3.20 15.75
N ILE A 73 -1.73 -2.40 16.11
CA ILE A 73 -0.43 -2.28 15.38
C ILE A 73 0.30 -3.60 15.31
N ASN A 74 0.22 -4.36 16.40
CA ASN A 74 0.84 -5.64 16.63
C ASN A 74 0.16 -6.81 15.90
N ARG A 75 -0.98 -6.60 15.22
CA ARG A 75 -1.66 -7.66 14.43
C ARG A 75 -1.61 -7.43 12.91
N ILE A 76 -1.10 -6.29 12.48
CA ILE A 76 -1.02 -5.91 11.06
C ILE A 76 0.45 -5.65 10.70
N PRO A 77 1.27 -6.69 10.48
CA PRO A 77 2.59 -6.50 9.89
C PRO A 77 2.45 -5.92 8.48
N VAL A 78 3.26 -4.89 8.18
CA VAL A 78 3.39 -4.33 6.83
C VAL A 78 4.82 -4.52 6.36
N VAL A 79 4.97 -5.07 5.17
CA VAL A 79 6.25 -5.24 4.49
C VAL A 79 6.21 -4.45 3.19
N ILE A 80 7.19 -3.57 2.99
CA ILE A 80 7.38 -2.84 1.75
C ILE A 80 8.37 -3.62 0.91
N ILE A 81 7.98 -3.91 -0.33
CA ILE A 81 8.85 -4.50 -1.34
C ILE A 81 9.05 -3.41 -2.38
N ALA A 82 10.21 -2.76 -2.34
CA ALA A 82 10.59 -1.83 -3.38
C ALA A 82 11.11 -2.64 -4.57
N CYS A 83 10.39 -2.59 -5.69
CA CYS A 83 10.87 -3.16 -6.94
C CYS A 83 11.64 -2.05 -7.64
N THR A 84 12.97 -2.11 -7.54
CA THR A 84 13.86 -1.17 -8.21
C THR A 84 14.65 -1.91 -9.27
N ASP A 85 14.78 -1.30 -10.44
CA ASP A 85 15.74 -1.75 -11.47
C ASP A 85 17.18 -1.32 -11.10
N ASP A 86 17.33 -0.40 -10.14
CA ASP A 86 18.63 0.00 -9.58
C ASP A 86 19.11 -1.05 -8.58
N THR A 87 20.03 -1.89 -9.02
CA THR A 87 20.69 -2.91 -8.19
C THR A 87 21.55 -2.34 -7.05
N GLU A 88 21.74 -1.02 -6.99
CA GLU A 88 22.65 -0.36 -6.04
C GLU A 88 22.06 -0.04 -4.67
N PHE A 89 20.72 -0.09 -4.50
CA PHE A 89 20.09 0.21 -3.21
C PHE A 89 19.06 -0.84 -2.82
N ILE A 90 19.53 -1.87 -2.12
CA ILE A 90 18.70 -2.74 -1.29
C ILE A 90 19.32 -2.71 0.12
N GLY A 91 18.64 -2.04 1.04
CA GLY A 91 18.99 -1.94 2.46
C GLY A 91 17.75 -2.10 3.33
#